data_AF-A0A5E8HFX5-F1
#
_entry.id   AF-A0A5E8HFX5-F1
#
_cell.length_a   1.000
_cell.length_b   1.000
_cell.length_c   1.000
_cell.angle_alpha   90.00
_cell.angle_beta   90.00
_cell.angle_gamma   90.00
#
_symmetry.space_group_name_H-M   'P 1'
#
loop_
_entity.id
_entity.type
_entity.pdbx_description
1 polymer ?
#
loop_
_entity_poly.entity_id
_entity_poly.type
_entity_poly.pdbx_seq_one_letter_code
_entity_poly.pdbx_strand_id
1 'polypeptide(L)'
;MFSVMGTSISIFWLFHLGMIFPILKEKGISQSARESLLWGLSIAGFGMIIGFFMTQPRPEQLELMKQGIFQTSGSHSFGTGDPGPGITFFGWSTVIGDMRVPHFFGMHVMQVFFVIAASLFHKKETKEQVLLLRFMGVLLFSLIIVMVIQTLLGQSIFSFQPLFTGVYGLHLLLLLSLALRLFFFPKFSNTKVTI
;
A
#
# COMPACT_ATOMS: atom_id res chain seq x y z
N MET A 1 -16.22 19.85 -8.70
CA MET A 1 -15.98 18.74 -7.77
C MET A 1 -14.66 18.02 -8.05
N PHE A 2 -14.48 17.38 -9.22
CA PHE A 2 -13.24 16.64 -9.53
C PHE A 2 -11.95 17.46 -9.43
N SER A 3 -11.94 18.71 -9.90
CA SER A 3 -10.77 19.60 -9.78
C SER A 3 -10.45 19.97 -8.32
N VAL A 4 -11.44 20.25 -7.49
CA VAL A 4 -11.24 20.55 -6.06
C VAL A 4 -10.69 19.33 -5.33
N MET A 5 -11.24 18.14 -5.59
CA MET A 5 -10.77 16.89 -5.00
C MET A 5 -9.31 16.61 -5.41
N GLY A 6 -8.98 16.76 -6.70
CA GLY A 6 -7.61 16.59 -7.18
C GLY A 6 -6.62 17.55 -6.53
N THR A 7 -6.98 18.84 -6.41
CA THR A 7 -6.15 19.84 -5.72
C THR A 7 -5.94 19.50 -4.24
N SER A 8 -7.01 19.12 -3.52
CA SER A 8 -6.89 18.71 -2.11
C SER A 8 -6.00 17.49 -1.95
N ILE A 9 -6.16 16.45 -2.79
CA ILE A 9 -5.31 15.25 -2.76
C ILE A 9 -3.85 15.61 -3.00
N SER A 10 -3.55 16.47 -3.98
CA SER A 10 -2.18 16.92 -4.24
C SER A 10 -1.54 17.61 -3.04
N ILE A 11 -2.29 18.48 -2.35
CA ILE A 11 -1.80 19.18 -1.16
C ILE A 11 -1.48 18.17 -0.04
N PHE A 12 -2.43 17.28 0.28
CA PHE A 12 -2.21 16.24 1.31
C PHE A 12 -1.03 15.33 0.96
N TRP A 13 -0.88 14.97 -0.31
CA TRP A 13 0.22 14.14 -0.79
C TRP A 13 1.59 14.81 -0.62
N LEU A 14 1.69 16.12 -0.93
CA LEU A 14 2.93 16.88 -0.71
C LEU A 14 3.28 16.98 0.77
N PHE A 15 2.31 17.26 1.64
CA PHE A 15 2.55 17.27 3.10
C PHE A 15 2.98 15.90 3.61
N HIS A 16 2.36 14.81 3.13
CA HIS A 16 2.75 13.45 3.48
C HIS A 16 4.19 13.14 3.07
N LEU A 17 4.60 13.47 1.85
CA LEU A 17 6.00 13.32 1.43
C LEU A 17 6.93 14.23 2.25
N GLY A 18 6.44 15.40 2.64
CA GLY A 18 7.13 16.32 3.54
C GLY A 18 7.54 15.68 4.88
N MET A 19 6.78 14.71 5.38
CA MET A 19 7.08 13.99 6.63
C MET A 19 8.34 13.14 6.56
N ILE A 20 8.85 12.82 5.37
CA ILE A 20 10.11 12.09 5.20
C ILE A 20 11.29 12.91 5.73
N PHE A 21 11.30 14.23 5.50
CA PHE A 21 12.40 15.11 5.91
C PHE A 21 12.66 15.15 7.42
N PRO A 22 11.67 15.38 8.31
CA PRO A 22 11.92 15.37 9.75
C PRO A 22 12.38 13.98 10.24
N ILE A 23 11.87 12.89 9.68
CA ILE A 23 12.27 11.51 10.05
C ILE A 23 13.73 11.23 9.68
N LEU A 24 14.20 11.72 8.52
CA LEU A 24 15.59 11.59 8.12
C LEU A 24 16.53 12.40 9.02
N LYS A 25 16.08 13.56 9.51
CA LYS A 25 16.85 14.45 10.39
C LYS A 25 16.86 14.00 11.85
N GLU A 26 15.86 13.24 12.28
CA GLU A 26 15.76 12.74 13.65
C GLU A 26 16.94 11.81 13.98
N LYS A 27 17.65 12.05 15.08
CA LYS A 27 18.84 11.28 15.49
C LYS A 27 18.55 10.34 16.67
N GLY A 28 17.45 10.58 17.39
CA GLY A 28 17.07 9.80 18.57
C GLY A 28 16.36 8.48 18.28
N ILE A 29 16.00 8.20 17.02
CA ILE A 29 15.33 6.95 16.63
C ILE A 29 16.33 5.90 16.11
N SER A 30 16.07 4.63 16.45
CA SER A 30 16.81 3.48 15.92
C SER A 30 16.69 3.39 14.39
N GLN A 31 17.67 2.77 13.74
CA GLN A 31 17.71 2.62 12.29
C GLN A 31 16.51 1.81 11.78
N SER A 32 16.11 0.77 12.49
CA SER A 32 14.97 -0.09 12.18
C SER A 32 13.65 0.68 12.28
N ALA A 33 13.48 1.51 13.31
CA ALA A 33 12.30 2.36 13.43
C ALA A 33 12.25 3.39 12.29
N ARG A 34 13.38 4.02 11.97
CA ARG A 34 13.49 4.95 10.84
C ARG A 34 13.15 4.30 9.51
N GLU A 35 13.77 3.17 9.18
CA GLU A 35 13.52 2.43 7.95
C GLU A 35 12.06 1.99 7.86
N SER A 36 11.48 1.51 8.96
CA SER A 36 10.06 1.14 9.00
C SER A 36 9.16 2.33 8.65
N LEU A 37 9.36 3.47 9.30
CA LEU A 37 8.59 4.69 9.02
C LEU A 37 8.77 5.16 7.57
N LEU A 38 9.98 5.11 7.03
CA LEU A 38 10.27 5.50 5.64
C LEU A 38 9.61 4.56 4.63
N TRP A 39 9.64 3.24 4.83
CA TRP A 39 8.93 2.29 3.99
C TRP A 39 7.42 2.51 4.06
N GLY A 40 6.86 2.64 5.26
CA GLY A 40 5.44 2.90 5.46
C GLY A 40 4.98 4.19 4.76
N LEU A 41 5.69 5.29 4.95
CA LEU A 41 5.40 6.57 4.29
C LEU A 41 5.55 6.48 2.77
N SER A 42 6.59 5.81 2.27
CA SER A 42 6.82 5.72 0.82
C SER A 42 5.72 4.91 0.13
N ILE A 43 5.34 3.77 0.71
CA ILE A 43 4.29 2.89 0.15
C ILE A 43 2.91 3.55 0.26
N ALA A 44 2.60 4.21 1.38
CA ALA A 44 1.38 5.01 1.48
C ALA A 44 1.39 6.22 0.52
N GLY A 45 2.55 6.83 0.31
CA GLY A 45 2.81 7.83 -0.72
C GLY A 45 2.37 7.34 -2.10
N PHE A 46 2.79 6.13 -2.46
CA PHE A 46 2.37 5.47 -3.69
C PHE A 46 0.88 5.13 -3.70
N GLY A 47 0.33 4.63 -2.58
CA GLY A 47 -1.11 4.41 -2.40
C GLY A 47 -1.94 5.65 -2.72
N MET A 48 -1.53 6.84 -2.25
CA MET A 48 -2.21 8.09 -2.58
C MET A 48 -2.14 8.45 -4.06
N ILE A 49 -1.02 8.17 -4.74
CA ILE A 49 -0.88 8.42 -6.18
C ILE A 49 -1.93 7.63 -6.96
N ILE A 50 -2.19 6.38 -6.55
CA ILE A 50 -3.25 5.55 -7.14
C ILE A 50 -4.61 6.24 -7.05
N GLY A 51 -4.83 7.07 -6.01
CA GLY A 51 -6.03 7.90 -5.85
C GLY A 51 -6.34 8.77 -7.07
N PHE A 52 -5.32 9.30 -7.76
CA PHE A 52 -5.53 10.13 -8.95
C PHE A 52 -6.24 9.40 -10.09
N PHE A 53 -6.04 8.08 -10.23
CA PHE A 53 -6.75 7.27 -11.23
C PHE A 53 -8.27 7.24 -11.02
N MET A 54 -8.73 7.54 -9.81
CA MET A 54 -10.15 7.55 -9.46
C MET A 54 -10.76 8.97 -9.52
N THR A 55 -9.96 10.00 -9.79
CA THR A 55 -10.41 11.40 -9.86
C THR A 55 -10.79 11.85 -11.27
N GLN A 56 -10.40 11.10 -12.29
CA GLN A 56 -10.64 11.44 -13.70
C GLN A 56 -11.78 10.58 -14.29
N PRO A 57 -12.87 11.19 -14.78
CA PRO A 57 -13.93 10.44 -15.48
C PRO A 57 -13.44 9.85 -16.80
N ARG A 58 -13.87 8.63 -17.14
CA ARG A 58 -13.59 8.04 -18.48
C ARG A 58 -14.36 8.79 -19.59
N PRO A 59 -13.90 8.74 -20.86
CA PRO A 59 -14.60 9.37 -21.98
C PRO A 59 -16.08 8.96 -22.09
N GLU A 60 -16.37 7.67 -21.93
CA GLU A 60 -17.75 7.13 -21.92
C GLU A 60 -18.60 7.76 -20.81
N GLN A 61 -18.02 7.93 -19.62
CA GLN A 61 -18.71 8.56 -18.49
C GLN A 61 -18.90 10.06 -18.71
N LEU A 62 -17.97 10.71 -19.42
CA LEU A 62 -18.10 12.11 -19.81
C LEU A 62 -19.26 12.30 -20.80
N GLU A 63 -19.48 11.37 -21.71
CA GLU A 63 -20.63 11.38 -22.63
C GLU A 63 -21.95 11.17 -21.89
N LEU A 64 -22.01 10.22 -20.95
CA LEU A 64 -23.18 10.01 -20.09
C LEU A 64 -23.47 11.24 -19.19
N MET A 65 -22.43 11.88 -18.65
CA MET A 65 -22.58 13.11 -17.88
C MET A 65 -23.12 14.26 -18.72
N LYS A 66 -22.73 14.38 -20.00
CA LYS A 66 -23.31 15.36 -20.94
C LYS A 66 -24.81 15.11 -21.18
N GLN A 67 -25.26 13.87 -21.05
CA GLN A 67 -26.67 13.47 -21.14
C GLN A 67 -27.43 13.64 -19.81
N GLY A 68 -26.81 14.20 -18.77
CA GLY A 68 -27.42 14.38 -17.45
C GLY A 68 -27.41 13.12 -16.58
N ILE A 69 -26.77 12.04 -17.03
CA ILE A 69 -26.63 10.80 -16.27
C ILE A 69 -25.37 10.91 -15.41
N PHE A 70 -25.55 11.22 -14.13
CA PHE A 70 -24.46 11.28 -13.17
C PHE A 70 -24.24 9.90 -12.54
N GLN A 71 -23.30 9.14 -13.10
CA GLN A 71 -22.79 7.97 -12.38
C GLN A 71 -21.82 8.44 -11.28
N THR A 72 -22.16 8.19 -10.02
CA THR A 72 -21.35 8.52 -8.83
C THR A 72 -20.05 7.72 -8.74
N SER A 73 -19.90 6.67 -9.54
CA SER A 73 -18.67 5.92 -9.68
C SER A 73 -17.73 6.62 -10.67
N GLY A 74 -16.82 7.48 -10.17
CA GLY A 74 -15.56 7.75 -10.88
C GLY A 74 -14.87 6.43 -11.26
N SER A 75 -14.01 6.41 -12.27
CA SER A 75 -13.47 5.20 -12.94
C SER A 75 -12.54 4.31 -12.10
N HIS A 76 -12.96 3.95 -10.89
CA HIS A 76 -12.28 2.97 -10.05
C HIS A 76 -12.39 1.56 -10.63
N SER A 77 -13.41 1.31 -11.45
CA SER A 77 -13.56 0.05 -12.17
C SER A 77 -12.76 0.08 -13.48
N PHE A 78 -11.96 -0.96 -13.69
CA PHE A 78 -11.14 -1.17 -14.88
C PHE A 78 -11.60 -2.47 -15.55
N GLY A 79 -11.80 -2.44 -16.86
CA GLY A 79 -12.43 -3.52 -17.63
C GLY A 79 -13.83 -3.14 -18.14
N THR A 80 -14.48 -4.07 -18.84
CA THR A 80 -15.82 -3.89 -19.42
C THR A 80 -16.79 -4.91 -18.84
N GLY A 81 -18.07 -4.53 -18.73
CA GLY A 81 -19.12 -5.39 -18.19
C GLY A 81 -19.57 -5.01 -16.78
N ASP A 82 -20.43 -5.86 -16.21
CA ASP A 82 -20.99 -5.69 -14.87
C ASP A 82 -19.91 -5.98 -13.79
N PRO A 83 -19.65 -5.05 -12.84
CA PRO A 83 -18.72 -5.29 -11.72
C PRO A 83 -19.16 -6.41 -10.76
N GLY A 84 -20.39 -6.90 -10.90
CA GLY A 84 -20.98 -7.91 -10.05
C GLY A 84 -21.50 -7.31 -8.74
N PRO A 85 -21.91 -8.17 -7.77
CA PRO A 85 -22.56 -7.72 -6.53
C PRO A 85 -21.65 -6.89 -5.63
N GLY A 86 -20.33 -6.96 -5.85
CA GLY A 86 -19.31 -6.35 -5.02
C GLY A 86 -19.11 -7.07 -3.69
N ILE A 87 -17.97 -6.85 -3.05
CA ILE A 87 -17.72 -7.37 -1.70
C ILE A 87 -18.56 -6.59 -0.67
N THR A 88 -19.18 -7.31 0.26
CA THR A 88 -19.90 -6.73 1.40
C THR A 88 -19.07 -5.65 2.11
N PHE A 89 -19.70 -4.55 2.52
CA PHE A 89 -19.09 -3.38 3.16
C PHE A 89 -18.25 -2.47 2.23
N PHE A 90 -17.34 -3.03 1.42
CA PHE A 90 -16.45 -2.23 0.58
C PHE A 90 -17.04 -1.89 -0.80
N GLY A 91 -17.95 -2.72 -1.30
CA GLY A 91 -18.52 -2.62 -2.64
C GLY A 91 -17.50 -2.80 -3.75
N TRP A 92 -16.33 -3.41 -3.48
CA TRP A 92 -15.29 -3.66 -4.47
C TRP A 92 -15.73 -4.72 -5.46
N SER A 93 -15.51 -4.47 -6.76
CA SER A 93 -15.90 -5.38 -7.82
C SER A 93 -15.29 -6.78 -7.65
N THR A 94 -16.12 -7.82 -7.76
CA THR A 94 -15.70 -9.22 -7.73
C THR A 94 -15.44 -9.79 -9.13
N VAL A 95 -15.78 -9.04 -10.18
CA VAL A 95 -15.71 -9.50 -11.58
C VAL A 95 -14.60 -8.77 -12.34
N ILE A 96 -14.67 -7.43 -12.37
CA ILE A 96 -13.71 -6.56 -13.06
C ILE A 96 -12.72 -5.92 -12.08
N GLY A 97 -11.62 -5.38 -12.59
CA GLY A 97 -10.59 -4.72 -11.78
C GLY A 97 -11.13 -3.52 -11.00
N ASP A 98 -10.67 -3.35 -9.76
CA ASP A 98 -11.09 -2.25 -8.89
C ASP A 98 -9.90 -1.56 -8.22
N MET A 99 -9.61 -0.33 -8.64
CA MET A 99 -8.45 0.45 -8.20
C MET A 99 -8.55 0.92 -6.75
N ARG A 100 -9.74 0.84 -6.14
CA ARG A 100 -9.89 1.07 -4.70
C ARG A 100 -9.11 0.05 -3.89
N VAL A 101 -8.95 -1.17 -4.38
CA VAL A 101 -8.25 -2.25 -3.68
C VAL A 101 -6.76 -1.92 -3.53
N PRO A 102 -5.95 -1.75 -4.60
CA PRO A 102 -4.54 -1.38 -4.46
C PRO A 102 -4.35 -0.01 -3.78
N HIS A 103 -5.26 0.95 -3.98
CA HIS A 103 -5.23 2.21 -3.25
C HIS A 103 -5.35 1.99 -1.73
N PHE A 104 -6.37 1.26 -1.29
CA PHE A 104 -6.62 0.96 0.12
C PHE A 104 -5.42 0.26 0.75
N PHE A 105 -4.97 -0.86 0.18
CA PHE A 105 -3.85 -1.60 0.73
C PHE A 105 -2.55 -0.78 0.73
N GLY A 106 -2.29 0.00 -0.33
CA GLY A 106 -1.13 0.90 -0.38
C GLY A 106 -1.13 1.93 0.74
N MET A 107 -2.28 2.56 1.00
CA MET A 107 -2.45 3.49 2.12
C MET A 107 -2.28 2.82 3.48
N HIS A 108 -2.76 1.59 3.62
CA HIS A 108 -2.83 0.88 4.90
C HIS A 108 -1.53 0.16 5.31
N VAL A 109 -0.55 0.04 4.40
CA VAL A 109 0.77 -0.52 4.70
C VAL A 109 1.52 0.31 5.75
N MET A 110 1.28 1.62 5.81
CA MET A 110 1.93 2.48 6.81
C MET A 110 1.61 2.08 8.25
N GLN A 111 0.36 1.65 8.52
CA GLN A 111 -0.07 1.20 9.84
C GLN A 111 0.70 -0.05 10.27
N VAL A 112 0.94 -0.98 9.35
CA VAL A 112 1.75 -2.18 9.60
C VAL A 112 3.17 -1.78 10.00
N PHE A 113 3.80 -0.90 9.22
CA PHE A 113 5.15 -0.43 9.52
C PHE A 113 5.25 0.43 10.78
N PHE A 114 4.19 1.17 11.12
CA PHE A 114 4.13 1.91 12.37
C PHE A 114 4.14 0.97 13.59
N VAL A 115 3.34 -0.10 13.54
CA VAL A 115 3.35 -1.14 14.59
C VAL A 115 4.72 -1.81 14.69
N ILE A 116 5.34 -2.12 13.55
CA ILE A 116 6.71 -2.68 13.51
C ILE A 116 7.71 -1.70 14.15
N ALA A 117 7.68 -0.42 13.77
CA ALA A 117 8.56 0.61 14.34
C ALA A 117 8.39 0.71 15.86
N ALA A 118 7.15 0.76 16.35
CA ALA A 118 6.85 0.82 17.78
C ALA A 118 7.37 -0.39 18.55
N SER A 119 7.25 -1.60 17.97
CA SER A 119 7.72 -2.85 18.59
C SER A 119 9.25 -2.97 18.71
N LEU A 120 9.99 -2.22 17.87
CA LEU A 120 11.45 -2.24 17.79
C LEU A 120 12.09 -1.00 18.43
N PHE A 121 11.31 0.01 18.82
CA PHE A 121 11.78 1.34 19.20
C PHE A 121 12.83 1.33 20.33
N HIS A 122 12.63 0.51 21.36
CA HIS A 122 13.51 0.45 22.54
C HIS A 122 14.56 -0.67 22.48
N LYS A 123 14.67 -1.41 21.38
CA LYS A 123 15.52 -2.61 21.31
C LYS A 123 16.84 -2.31 20.59
N LYS A 124 17.95 -2.86 21.08
CA LYS A 124 19.23 -2.83 20.36
C LYS A 124 19.14 -3.70 19.11
N GLU A 125 19.14 -3.03 17.97
CA GLU A 125 18.95 -3.67 16.69
C GLU A 125 20.20 -4.38 16.15
N THR A 126 19.98 -5.35 15.27
CA THR A 126 21.02 -6.02 14.50
C THR A 126 20.90 -5.68 13.02
N LYS A 127 22.01 -5.80 12.28
CA LYS A 127 22.01 -5.64 10.80
C LYS A 127 21.00 -6.56 10.12
N GLU A 128 20.76 -7.74 10.69
CA GLU A 128 19.77 -8.71 10.21
C GLU A 128 18.35 -8.12 10.29
N GLN A 129 17.97 -7.47 11.40
CA GLN A 129 16.64 -6.87 11.55
C GLN A 129 16.38 -5.78 10.50
N VAL A 130 17.35 -4.88 10.28
CA VAL A 130 17.24 -3.85 9.25
C VAL A 130 17.08 -4.48 7.86
N LEU A 131 17.82 -5.55 7.56
CA LEU A 131 17.72 -6.25 6.28
C LEU A 131 16.34 -6.92 6.10
N LEU A 132 15.81 -7.58 7.13
CA LEU A 132 14.47 -8.18 7.10
C LEU A 132 13.40 -7.12 6.82
N LEU A 133 13.49 -5.95 7.47
CA LEU A 133 12.56 -4.83 7.24
C LEU A 133 12.59 -4.32 5.80
N ARG A 134 13.79 -4.20 5.22
CA ARG A 134 13.94 -3.80 3.81
C ARG A 134 13.30 -4.82 2.87
N PHE A 135 13.51 -6.12 3.10
CA PHE A 135 12.85 -7.15 2.31
C PHE A 135 11.33 -7.13 2.47
N MET A 136 10.82 -6.92 3.69
CA MET A 136 9.38 -6.74 3.93
C MET A 136 8.84 -5.53 3.17
N GLY A 137 9.57 -4.40 3.18
CA GLY A 137 9.22 -3.18 2.43
C GLY A 137 9.14 -3.42 0.93
N VAL A 138 10.16 -4.06 0.36
CA VAL A 138 10.20 -4.41 -1.07
C VAL A 138 9.04 -5.34 -1.43
N LEU A 139 8.79 -6.38 -0.64
CA LEU A 139 7.70 -7.33 -0.88
C LEU A 139 6.32 -6.69 -0.78
N LEU A 140 6.09 -5.83 0.22
CA LEU A 140 4.82 -5.12 0.34
C LEU A 140 4.63 -4.13 -0.81
N PHE A 141 5.69 -3.43 -1.22
CA PHE A 141 5.62 -2.52 -2.36
C PHE A 141 5.34 -3.26 -3.68
N SER A 142 6.06 -4.36 -3.93
CA SER A 142 5.81 -5.20 -5.13
C SER A 142 4.42 -5.79 -5.12
N LEU A 143 3.88 -6.17 -3.96
CA LEU A 143 2.51 -6.64 -3.82
C LEU A 143 1.50 -5.58 -4.30
N ILE A 144 1.67 -4.31 -3.88
CA ILE A 144 0.79 -3.22 -4.34
C ILE A 144 0.92 -3.02 -5.86
N ILE A 145 2.15 -3.07 -6.41
CA ILE A 145 2.37 -2.97 -7.86
C ILE A 145 1.64 -4.08 -8.61
N VAL A 146 1.72 -5.32 -8.14
CA VAL A 146 1.02 -6.46 -8.75
C VAL A 146 -0.49 -6.25 -8.72
N MET A 147 -1.05 -5.77 -7.61
CA MET A 147 -2.47 -5.43 -7.51
C MET A 147 -2.90 -4.34 -8.49
N VAL A 148 -2.07 -3.30 -8.66
CA VAL A 148 -2.30 -2.25 -9.68
C VAL A 148 -2.29 -2.85 -11.08
N ILE A 149 -1.29 -3.67 -11.42
CA ILE A 149 -1.18 -4.30 -12.73
C ILE A 149 -2.40 -5.19 -13.01
N GLN A 150 -2.79 -6.05 -12.08
CA GLN A 150 -3.97 -6.91 -12.23
C GLN A 150 -5.24 -6.08 -12.47
N THR A 151 -5.40 -5.00 -11.70
CA THR A 151 -6.52 -4.07 -11.84
C THR A 151 -6.51 -3.39 -13.21
N LEU A 152 -5.38 -2.88 -13.68
CA LEU A 152 -5.25 -2.22 -14.98
C LEU A 152 -5.53 -3.17 -16.14
N LEU A 153 -5.27 -4.47 -15.98
CA LEU A 153 -5.67 -5.51 -16.93
C LEU A 153 -7.17 -5.82 -16.92
N GLY A 154 -7.94 -5.14 -16.07
CA GLY A 154 -9.38 -5.29 -15.93
C GLY A 154 -9.81 -6.52 -15.15
N GLN A 155 -8.90 -7.17 -14.44
CA GLN A 155 -9.18 -8.39 -13.67
C GLN A 155 -9.43 -8.04 -12.21
N SER A 156 -10.51 -8.59 -11.62
CA SER A 156 -10.73 -8.46 -10.18
C SER A 156 -9.66 -9.23 -9.40
N ILE A 157 -9.14 -8.62 -8.34
CA ILE A 157 -8.25 -9.27 -7.37
C ILE A 157 -8.96 -10.43 -6.65
N PHE A 158 -10.30 -10.42 -6.60
CA PHE A 158 -11.11 -11.45 -5.98
C PHE A 158 -11.53 -12.56 -6.95
N SER A 159 -11.20 -12.41 -8.23
CA SER A 159 -11.35 -13.49 -9.22
C SER A 159 -10.11 -14.39 -9.22
N PHE A 160 -10.31 -15.70 -9.36
CA PHE A 160 -9.19 -16.62 -9.44
C PHE A 160 -8.44 -16.46 -10.76
N GLN A 161 -7.17 -16.05 -10.69
CA GLN A 161 -6.26 -15.92 -11.82
C GLN A 161 -4.96 -16.64 -11.47
N PRO A 162 -4.60 -17.78 -12.11
CA PRO A 162 -3.51 -18.64 -11.65
C PRO A 162 -2.18 -17.91 -11.41
N LEU A 163 -1.80 -17.00 -12.31
CA LEU A 163 -0.58 -16.21 -12.19
C LEU A 163 -0.62 -15.26 -10.99
N PHE A 164 -1.64 -14.41 -10.91
CA PHE A 164 -1.77 -13.42 -9.84
C PHE A 164 -1.97 -14.07 -8.47
N THR A 165 -2.86 -15.06 -8.38
CA THR A 165 -3.09 -15.83 -7.16
C THR A 165 -1.80 -16.51 -6.69
N GLY A 166 -1.02 -17.11 -7.60
CA GLY A 166 0.26 -17.72 -7.27
C GLY A 166 1.28 -16.69 -6.73
N VAL A 167 1.37 -15.52 -7.37
CA VAL A 167 2.22 -14.42 -6.92
C VAL A 167 1.80 -13.93 -5.52
N TYR A 168 0.50 -13.77 -5.26
CA TYR A 168 0.00 -13.39 -3.94
C TYR A 168 0.30 -14.43 -2.86
N GLY A 169 0.13 -15.71 -3.18
CA GLY A 169 0.49 -16.81 -2.29
C GLY A 169 1.99 -16.79 -1.93
N LEU A 170 2.86 -16.57 -2.91
CA LEU A 170 4.30 -16.46 -2.66
C LEU A 170 4.65 -15.25 -1.79
N HIS A 171 4.07 -14.07 -2.05
CA HIS A 171 4.28 -12.89 -1.23
C HIS A 171 3.84 -13.14 0.22
N LEU A 172 2.67 -13.76 0.42
CA LEU A 172 2.16 -14.09 1.75
C LEU A 172 3.10 -15.03 2.49
N LEU A 173 3.57 -16.10 1.85
CA LEU A 173 4.51 -17.06 2.47
C LEU A 173 5.84 -16.39 2.86
N LEU A 174 6.40 -15.55 1.98
CA LEU A 174 7.63 -14.82 2.25
C LEU A 174 7.45 -13.81 3.39
N LEU A 175 6.37 -13.03 3.38
CA LEU A 175 6.06 -12.06 4.43
C LEU A 175 5.84 -12.75 5.78
N LEU A 176 5.13 -13.88 5.82
CA LEU A 176 4.94 -14.67 7.03
C LEU A 176 6.29 -15.21 7.55
N SER A 177 7.15 -15.74 6.67
CA SER A 177 8.48 -16.21 7.04
C SER A 177 9.35 -15.09 7.64
N LEU A 178 9.37 -13.91 7.01
CA LEU A 178 10.10 -12.75 7.51
C LEU A 178 9.54 -12.23 8.83
N ALA A 179 8.21 -12.16 8.97
CA ALA A 179 7.55 -11.73 10.20
C ALA A 179 7.82 -12.71 11.36
N LEU A 180 7.75 -14.02 11.11
CA LEU A 180 8.09 -15.04 12.11
C LEU A 180 9.54 -14.89 12.58
N ARG A 181 10.47 -14.71 11.64
CA ARG A 181 11.89 -14.48 11.95
C ARG A 181 12.13 -13.19 12.74
N LEU A 182 11.41 -12.12 12.39
CA LEU A 182 11.57 -10.81 13.04
C LEU A 182 11.02 -10.80 14.48
N PHE A 183 9.87 -11.43 14.72
CA PHE A 183 9.14 -11.34 15.99
C PHE A 183 9.35 -12.51 16.95
N PHE A 184 9.47 -13.74 16.44
CA PHE A 184 9.52 -14.95 17.27
C PHE A 184 10.94 -15.50 17.44
N PHE A 185 11.85 -15.21 16.50
CA PHE A 185 13.26 -15.62 16.59
C PHE A 185 14.24 -14.42 16.49
N PRO A 186 14.01 -13.32 17.24
CA PRO A 186 14.84 -12.13 17.10
C PRO A 186 16.24 -12.35 17.67
N LYS A 187 17.26 -12.01 16.88
CA LYS A 187 18.62 -11.80 17.41
C LYS A 187 18.77 -10.36 17.85
N PHE A 188 19.00 -10.15 19.14
CA PHE A 188 19.38 -8.86 19.71
C PHE A 188 20.88 -8.83 19.99
N SER A 189 21.50 -7.67 19.79
CA SER A 189 22.91 -7.49 20.12
C SER A 189 23.08 -7.34 21.63
N ASN A 190 23.63 -8.35 22.30
CA ASN A 190 24.09 -8.22 23.68
C ASN A 190 25.43 -7.47 23.70
N THR A 191 25.46 -6.31 24.33
CA THR A 191 26.74 -5.68 24.73
C THR A 191 27.38 -6.60 25.76
N LYS A 192 28.48 -7.28 25.40
CA LYS A 192 29.41 -7.78 26.42
C LYS A 192 29.93 -6.56 27.15
N VAL A 193 29.52 -6.38 28.40
CA VAL A 193 30.22 -5.49 29.32
C VAL A 193 31.54 -6.20 29.63
N THR A 194 32.62 -5.77 28.99
CA THR A 194 33.97 -6.06 29.47
C THR A 194 34.14 -5.24 30.74
N ILE A 195 34.11 -5.93 31.89
CA ILE A 195 34.57 -5.42 33.19
C ILE A 195 36.09 -5.31 33.15
#